data_AF-A0A7V3T6Z6-F1
#
_entry.id   AF-A0A7V3T6Z6-F1
#
_cell.length_a   1.000
_cell.length_b   1.000
_cell.length_c   1.000
_cell.angle_alpha   90.00
_cell.angle_beta   90.00
_cell.angle_gamma   90.00
#
_symmetry.space_group_name_H-M   'P 1'
#
loop_
_entity.id
_entity.type
_entity.pdbx_description
1 polymer ?
#
loop_
_entity_poly.entity_id
_entity_poly.type
_entity_poly.pdbx_seq_one_letter_code
_entity_poly.pdbx_strand_id
1 'polypeptide(L)'
;MDGGGGTSTGGVYSVSGTIGQPDAGGPMNGGNFSLTGGFWALPQAVQTPGAPTLYITNAAPGWATLWWTPATGTNWVLQERLSLTSGAWSNSPSGATNPVTVPATLPTKFYRLFKP
;
A
#
# COMPACT_ATOMS: atom_id res chain seq x y z
N MET A 1 3.12 -23.71 -8.48
CA MET A 1 4.16 -22.91 -7.81
C MET A 1 4.91 -22.17 -8.89
N ASP A 2 4.39 -21.03 -9.30
CA ASP A 2 4.94 -20.10 -10.27
C ASP A 2 5.47 -18.88 -9.50
N GLY A 3 6.66 -19.05 -8.91
CA GLY A 3 7.39 -17.93 -8.34
C GLY A 3 8.24 -17.27 -9.43
N GLY A 4 7.90 -16.06 -9.84
CA GLY A 4 8.66 -15.34 -10.86
C GLY A 4 8.25 -13.88 -11.02
N GLY A 5 8.93 -13.00 -10.29
CA GLY A 5 8.78 -11.55 -10.35
C GLY A 5 9.58 -10.92 -9.22
N GLY A 6 10.42 -9.93 -9.53
CA GLY A 6 11.33 -9.39 -8.54
C GLY A 6 12.27 -8.33 -9.11
N THR A 7 12.84 -7.54 -8.20
CA THR A 7 13.83 -6.53 -8.51
C THR A 7 15.22 -7.18 -8.58
N SER A 8 15.88 -7.06 -9.72
CA SER A 8 17.29 -7.45 -9.88
C SER A 8 18.16 -6.19 -9.83
N THR A 9 19.19 -6.19 -8.98
CA THR A 9 20.14 -5.08 -8.85
C THR A 9 21.52 -5.47 -9.36
N GLY A 10 22.16 -4.53 -10.05
CA GLY A 10 23.53 -4.67 -10.56
C GLY A 10 24.24 -3.32 -10.46
N GLY A 11 24.93 -3.06 -9.34
CA GLY A 11 25.54 -1.76 -9.07
C GLY A 11 24.49 -0.66 -8.84
N VAL A 12 24.60 0.46 -9.56
CA VAL A 12 23.71 1.63 -9.41
C VAL A 12 22.37 1.45 -10.15
N TYR A 13 22.16 0.33 -10.84
CA TYR A 13 20.98 0.09 -11.66
C TYR A 13 20.07 -0.97 -11.05
N SER A 14 18.77 -0.71 -11.15
CA SER A 14 17.70 -1.59 -10.69
C SER A 14 16.75 -1.84 -11.86
N VAL A 15 16.47 -3.11 -12.14
CA VAL A 15 15.44 -3.53 -13.08
C VAL A 15 14.35 -4.25 -12.30
N SER A 16 13.11 -3.82 -12.52
CA SER A 16 11.91 -4.49 -12.01
C SER A 16 11.03 -4.85 -13.19
N GLY A 17 10.52 -6.08 -13.19
CA GLY A 17 9.61 -6.60 -14.20
C GLY A 17 8.58 -7.51 -13.57
N THR A 18 7.40 -7.54 -14.16
CA THR A 18 6.32 -8.47 -13.84
C THR A 18 6.21 -9.51 -14.96
N ILE A 19 6.10 -10.80 -14.61
CA ILE A 19 5.67 -11.84 -15.56
C ILE A 19 4.14 -11.87 -15.55
N GLY A 20 3.52 -11.80 -16.72
CA GLY A 20 2.08 -12.04 -16.88
C GLY A 20 1.82 -13.50 -17.21
N GLN A 21 0.94 -14.17 -16.45
CA GLN A 21 0.30 -15.40 -16.93
C GLN A 21 -0.76 -15.02 -17.98
N PRO A 22 -0.93 -15.80 -19.07
CA PRO A 22 -2.04 -15.60 -20.01
C PRO A 22 -3.42 -15.64 -19.34
N ASP A 23 -3.54 -16.43 -18.26
CA ASP A 23 -4.75 -16.52 -17.42
C ASP A 23 -4.93 -15.30 -16.51
N ALA A 24 -3.97 -14.37 -16.46
CA ALA A 24 -4.02 -13.14 -15.67
C ALA A 24 -4.54 -11.94 -16.49
N GLY A 25 -5.43 -12.17 -17.45
CA GLY A 25 -6.05 -11.13 -18.24
C GLY A 25 -7.36 -11.56 -18.89
N GLY A 26 -8.41 -10.73 -18.72
CA GLY A 26 -9.73 -10.90 -19.31
C GLY A 26 -10.54 -12.08 -18.76
N PRO A 27 -11.89 -12.02 -18.78
CA PRO A 27 -12.71 -13.17 -18.39
C PRO A 27 -12.51 -14.35 -19.37
N MET A 28 -12.11 -15.50 -18.83
CA MET A 28 -12.15 -16.78 -19.54
C MET A 28 -13.62 -17.24 -19.57
N ASN A 29 -14.17 -17.42 -20.77
CA ASN A 29 -15.58 -17.79 -20.92
C ASN A 29 -15.72 -19.29 -21.24
N GLY A 30 -16.63 -19.98 -20.55
CA GLY A 30 -17.04 -21.35 -20.81
C GLY A 30 -18.55 -21.50 -20.65
N GLY A 31 -19.29 -21.57 -21.76
CA GLY A 31 -20.76 -21.55 -21.73
C GLY A 31 -21.32 -20.24 -21.17
N ASN A 32 -22.26 -20.31 -20.23
CA ASN A 32 -22.80 -19.13 -19.52
C ASN A 32 -21.92 -18.65 -18.34
N PHE A 33 -20.74 -19.25 -18.14
CA PHE A 33 -19.89 -18.93 -17.00
C PHE A 33 -18.64 -18.18 -17.45
N SER A 34 -18.27 -17.17 -16.67
CA SER A 34 -17.07 -16.35 -16.87
C SER A 34 -16.20 -16.46 -15.63
N LEU A 35 -14.95 -16.88 -15.82
CA LEU A 35 -13.91 -16.91 -14.80
C LEU A 35 -12.86 -15.85 -15.14
N THR A 36 -12.82 -14.77 -14.38
CA THR A 36 -11.71 -13.81 -14.46
C THR A 36 -10.54 -14.34 -13.64
N GLY A 37 -9.56 -14.93 -14.31
CA GLY A 37 -8.25 -15.19 -13.73
C GLY A 37 -7.43 -13.89 -13.65
N GLY A 38 -6.53 -13.80 -12.68
CA GLY A 38 -5.77 -12.61 -12.38
C GLY A 38 -4.87 -12.82 -11.19
N PHE A 39 -3.68 -12.22 -11.22
CA PHE A 39 -3.04 -11.87 -9.95
C PHE A 39 -3.98 -10.88 -9.26
N TRP A 40 -4.33 -11.09 -7.98
CA TRP A 40 -4.91 -10.01 -7.21
C TRP A 40 -3.91 -8.87 -7.30
N ALA A 41 -4.23 -7.84 -8.08
CA ALA A 41 -3.56 -6.57 -7.96
C ALA A 41 -3.94 -6.05 -6.57
N LEU A 42 -3.27 -6.59 -5.54
CA LEU A 42 -3.06 -5.86 -4.33
C LEU A 42 -2.54 -4.51 -4.84
N PRO A 43 -3.17 -3.38 -4.46
CA PRO A 43 -2.57 -2.10 -4.76
C PRO A 43 -1.12 -2.21 -4.36
N GLN A 44 -0.21 -2.13 -5.34
CA GLN A 44 1.20 -2.11 -5.03
C GLN A 44 1.37 -0.80 -4.28
N ALA A 45 1.35 -0.88 -2.95
CA ALA A 45 1.72 0.23 -2.11
C ALA A 45 3.19 0.46 -2.43
N VAL A 46 3.46 1.33 -3.40
CA VAL A 46 4.80 1.79 -3.69
C VAL A 46 5.21 2.53 -2.43
N GLN A 47 5.94 1.83 -1.56
CA GLN A 47 6.63 2.43 -0.43
C GLN A 47 7.46 3.56 -1.02
N THR A 48 7.23 4.78 -0.54
CA THR A 48 8.04 5.93 -0.92
C THR A 48 9.51 5.54 -0.71
N PRO A 49 10.40 5.65 -1.72
CA PRO A 49 11.79 5.21 -1.57
C PRO A 49 12.44 5.85 -0.33
N GLY A 50 13.00 5.01 0.54
CA GLY A 50 13.59 5.45 1.81
C GLY A 50 12.61 5.75 2.95
N ALA A 51 11.31 5.50 2.77
CA ALA A 51 10.34 5.55 3.87
C ALA A 51 10.55 4.40 4.85
N PRO A 52 10.35 4.65 6.16
CA PRO A 52 10.26 3.56 7.12
C PRO A 52 8.98 2.77 6.90
N THR A 53 8.97 1.53 7.37
CA THR A 53 7.76 0.71 7.37
C THR A 53 6.68 1.36 8.23
N LEU A 54 5.49 1.55 7.66
CA LEU A 54 4.28 1.96 8.38
C LEU A 54 3.57 0.70 8.91
N TYR A 55 3.44 0.61 10.23
CA TYR A 55 2.75 -0.46 10.93
C TYR A 55 1.35 -0.03 11.35
N ILE A 56 0.46 -1.00 11.48
CA ILE A 56 -0.90 -0.84 12.01
C ILE A 56 -1.17 -1.91 13.06
N THR A 57 -1.70 -1.51 14.22
CA THR A 57 -2.13 -2.42 15.29
C THR A 57 -3.54 -2.05 15.75
N ASN A 58 -4.29 -3.02 16.25
CA ASN A 58 -5.59 -2.76 16.88
C ASN A 58 -5.38 -1.93 18.16
N ALA A 59 -6.20 -0.88 18.36
CA ALA A 59 -6.18 -0.07 19.58
C ALA A 59 -7.38 -0.36 20.48
N ALA A 60 -8.58 -0.36 19.88
CA ALA A 60 -9.87 -0.62 20.53
C ALA A 60 -10.92 -0.92 19.44
N PRO A 61 -12.16 -1.34 19.77
CA PRO A 61 -13.24 -1.44 18.78
C PRO A 61 -13.45 -0.13 18.03
N GLY A 62 -13.27 -0.16 16.70
CA GLY A 62 -13.38 1.03 15.85
C GLY A 62 -12.14 1.94 15.82
N TRP A 63 -11.00 1.52 16.40
CA TRP A 63 -9.76 2.31 16.45
C TRP A 63 -8.53 1.47 16.11
N ALA A 64 -7.57 2.08 15.41
CA ALA A 64 -6.29 1.49 15.10
C ALA A 64 -5.15 2.46 15.44
N THR A 65 -4.00 1.92 15.84
CA THR A 65 -2.76 2.69 16.03
C THR A 65 -1.87 2.50 14.81
N LEU A 66 -1.47 3.61 14.20
CA LEU A 66 -0.48 3.67 13.13
C LEU A 66 0.86 4.14 13.71
N TRP A 67 1.95 3.51 13.29
CA TRP A 67 3.27 3.86 13.79
C TRP A 67 4.40 3.45 12.85
N TRP A 68 5.55 4.11 12.98
CA TRP A 68 6.77 3.77 12.24
C TRP A 68 8.00 3.94 13.13
N THR A 69 9.17 3.49 12.66
CA THR A 69 10.45 3.65 13.37
C THR A 69 11.50 4.23 12.43
N PRO A 70 12.31 5.22 12.85
CA PRO A 70 12.33 5.87 14.16
C PRO A 70 11.11 6.75 14.47
N ALA A 71 10.77 6.91 15.75
CA ALA A 71 9.61 7.69 16.19
C ALA A 71 9.80 9.20 16.02
N THR A 72 11.04 9.69 16.17
CA THR A 72 11.39 11.12 16.10
C THR A 72 12.56 11.35 15.15
N GLY A 73 12.73 12.59 14.69
CA GLY A 73 13.87 12.99 13.85
C GLY A 73 13.86 12.45 12.42
N THR A 74 12.70 11.98 11.92
CA THR A 74 12.61 11.33 10.60
C THR A 74 12.01 12.22 9.50
N ASN A 75 11.33 13.31 9.87
CA ASN A 75 10.63 14.24 8.97
C ASN A 75 9.57 13.59 8.06
N TRP A 76 9.09 12.39 8.41
CA TRP A 76 7.94 11.77 7.76
C TRP A 76 6.64 12.26 8.39
N VAL A 77 5.66 12.54 7.55
CA VAL A 77 4.29 12.85 7.96
C VAL A 77 3.35 11.77 7.46
N LEU A 78 2.25 11.57 8.18
CA LEU A 78 1.18 10.70 7.74
C LEU A 78 0.31 11.45 6.72
N GLN A 79 0.07 10.84 5.56
CA GLN A 79 -0.95 11.29 4.63
C GLN A 79 -2.12 10.32 4.60
N GLU A 80 -3.32 10.85 4.36
CA GLU A 80 -4.55 10.09 4.26
C GLU A 80 -5.30 10.37 2.96
N ARG A 81 -6.11 9.40 2.54
CA ARG A 81 -7.01 9.49 1.38
C ARG A 81 -8.22 8.57 1.55
N LEU A 82 -9.34 8.91 0.92
CA LEU A 82 -10.60 8.13 0.99
C LEU A 82 -10.76 7.08 -0.12
N SER A 83 -9.82 7.05 -1.07
CA SER A 83 -9.82 6.11 -2.19
C SER A 83 -8.41 5.60 -2.42
N LEU A 84 -8.29 4.38 -2.90
CA LEU A 84 -7.02 3.73 -3.21
C LEU A 84 -6.51 4.11 -4.61
N THR A 85 -7.42 4.45 -5.52
CA THR A 85 -7.12 4.65 -6.95
C THR A 85 -7.33 6.10 -7.41
N SER A 86 -8.10 6.89 -6.68
CA SER A 86 -8.48 8.26 -7.06
C SER A 86 -8.29 9.27 -5.93
N GLY A 87 -8.19 10.54 -6.29
CA GLY A 87 -8.03 11.66 -5.35
C GLY A 87 -6.57 11.95 -4.97
N ALA A 88 -6.37 13.17 -4.45
CA ALA A 88 -5.09 13.62 -3.92
C ALA A 88 -4.88 13.10 -2.49
N TRP A 89 -3.62 12.84 -2.15
CA TRP A 89 -3.22 12.61 -0.76
C TRP A 89 -3.17 13.94 -0.02
N SER A 90 -3.71 13.97 1.20
CA SER A 90 -3.63 15.13 2.09
C SER A 90 -2.91 14.76 3.37
N ASN A 91 -2.23 15.72 4.01
CA ASN A 91 -1.64 15.48 5.34
C ASN A 91 -2.74 15.16 6.35
N SER A 92 -2.52 14.10 7.13
CA SER A 92 -3.38 13.74 8.24
C SER A 92 -3.29 14.81 9.34
N PRO A 93 -4.36 15.06 10.13
CA PRO A 93 -4.32 15.99 11.26
C PRO A 93 -3.22 15.70 12.30
N SER A 94 -2.71 14.47 12.33
CA SER A 94 -1.60 14.06 13.20
C SER A 94 -0.24 14.66 12.82
N GLY A 95 -0.06 15.10 11.56
CA GLY A 95 1.20 15.61 11.06
C GLY A 95 2.34 14.58 11.14
N ALA A 96 3.41 14.92 11.86
CA ALA A 96 4.56 14.05 12.11
C ALA A 96 4.45 13.24 13.42
N THR A 97 3.31 13.32 14.13
CA THR A 97 3.11 12.60 15.38
C THR A 97 3.12 11.10 15.14
N ASN A 98 3.95 10.39 15.90
CA ASN A 98 4.15 8.96 15.79
C ASN A 98 4.48 8.38 17.17
N PRO A 99 3.70 7.43 17.71
CA PRO A 99 2.52 6.77 17.11
C PRO A 99 1.26 7.67 17.06
N VAL A 100 0.27 7.29 16.26
CA VAL A 100 -1.04 7.96 16.19
C VAL A 100 -2.21 6.97 16.20
N THR A 101 -3.24 7.24 16.98
CA THR A 101 -4.51 6.49 16.98
C THR A 101 -5.51 7.14 16.04
N VAL A 102 -6.08 6.37 15.12
CA VAL A 102 -7.04 6.82 14.10
C VAL A 102 -8.33 5.99 14.16
N PRO A 103 -9.47 6.54 13.73
CA PRO A 103 -10.68 5.76 13.54
C PRO A 103 -10.48 4.67 12.49
N ALA A 104 -10.93 3.46 12.80
CA ALA A 104 -10.96 2.30 11.92
C ALA A 104 -12.42 1.94 11.55
N THR A 105 -13.19 2.97 11.20
CA THR A 105 -14.60 2.89 10.81
C THR A 105 -14.78 3.30 9.34
N LEU A 106 -16.00 3.16 8.81
CA LEU A 106 -16.34 3.68 7.49
C LEU A 106 -16.47 5.22 7.51
N PRO A 107 -16.14 5.92 6.40
CA PRO A 107 -15.57 5.37 5.17
C PRO A 107 -14.10 4.94 5.33
N THR A 108 -13.68 3.91 4.59
CA THR A 108 -12.30 3.40 4.64
C THR A 108 -11.30 4.51 4.31
N LYS A 109 -10.30 4.67 5.17
CA LYS A 109 -9.16 5.56 4.95
C LYS A 109 -7.93 4.76 4.57
N PHE A 110 -7.16 5.30 3.64
CA PHE A 110 -5.86 4.79 3.22
C PHE A 110 -4.78 5.71 3.73
N TYR A 111 -3.66 5.15 4.18
CA TYR A 111 -2.57 5.90 4.78
C TYR A 111 -1.24 5.60 4.09
N ARG A 112 -0.37 6.61 4.03
CA ARG A 112 1.03 6.45 3.60
C ARG A 112 1.94 7.41 4.37
N LEU A 113 3.23 7.11 4.35
CA LEU A 113 4.24 8.07 4.77
C LEU A 113 4.69 8.94 3.59
N PHE A 114 4.81 10.22 3.88
CA PHE A 114 5.30 11.22 2.95
C PHE A 114 6.38 12.07 3.61
N LYS A 115 7.42 12.39 2.85
CA LYS A 115 8.45 13.34 3.27
C LYS A 115 8.21 14.61 2.46
N PRO A 116 7.86 15.74 3.12
CA PRO A 116 7.67 17.02 2.45
C PRO A 116 8.87 17.46 1.61
#